data_AF-A0A379WS40-F1
#
_entry.id   AF-A0A379WS40-F1
#
_cell.length_a   1.000
_cell.length_b   1.000
_cell.length_c   1.000
_cell.angle_alpha   90.00
_cell.angle_beta   90.00
_cell.angle_gamma   90.00
#
_symmetry.space_group_name_H-M   'P 1'
#
loop_
_entity.id
_entity.type
_entity.pdbx_description
1 polymer ?
#
loop_
_entity_poly.entity_id
_entity_poly.type
_entity_poly.pdbx_seq_one_letter_code
_entity_poly.pdbx_strand_id
1 'polypeptide(L)'
;MSNQQIRKFTEGSNVKNITQFLQRLYELDAEIFAGRPRDLITLIDYWNQYQKFDSTLELYEHDIRNKLTETTERTEHILKSSSEIRIAVEKLALAISITHKRTISIAELPSSDPDSLDPTRILTDWSLKEINSLLRLAIFDPATYERVRFHHRSVQEYLAACRLKYLTNKGMSVNERFSLLFSERYNISVVLPSMRSIAAWLSLHDREIRKELMKREPETLLSCGDPGSLPIEIRTELLKHFIELYSEGTSRGINIPLSQVAKLSHPELKPAIEHFWRKGYRNDDVRELLLEIIWTGKIQGCSTLLKEAIYDQLIPVEDRLIALKAVDATGDIALLNSIIDDIIHQPSLWPDKFIFYFSEEFFPPVFFQYMIYLF
;
A
#
# COMPACT_ATOMS: atom_id res chain seq x y z
N MET A 1 11.67 -7.63 10.31
CA MET A 1 11.60 -9.04 10.75
C MET A 1 10.80 -9.84 9.72
N SER A 2 10.89 -11.18 9.66
CA SER A 2 10.00 -11.98 8.80
C SER A 2 8.61 -12.14 9.43
N ASN A 3 7.56 -12.41 8.63
CA ASN A 3 6.19 -12.59 9.14
C ASN A 3 6.11 -13.70 10.21
N GLN A 4 6.90 -14.77 10.06
CA GLN A 4 7.02 -15.82 11.08
C GLN A 4 7.66 -15.31 12.38
N GLN A 5 8.68 -14.45 12.29
CA GLN A 5 9.31 -13.83 13.45
C GLN A 5 8.37 -12.85 14.15
N ILE A 6 7.62 -12.03 13.38
CA ILE A 6 6.61 -11.10 13.90
C ILE A 6 5.58 -11.90 14.71
N ARG A 7 5.03 -12.97 14.13
CA ARG A 7 4.04 -13.82 14.80
C ARG A 7 4.59 -14.41 16.11
N LYS A 8 5.77 -15.04 16.08
CA LYS A 8 6.38 -15.62 17.29
C LYS A 8 6.64 -14.57 18.36
N PHE A 9 7.07 -13.37 17.96
CA PHE A 9 7.33 -12.28 18.90
C PHE A 9 6.03 -11.76 19.53
N THR A 10 4.96 -11.61 18.74
CA THR A 10 3.64 -11.19 19.23
C THR A 10 3.03 -12.22 20.18
N GLU A 11 3.21 -13.52 19.94
CA GLU A 11 2.73 -14.60 20.81
C GLU A 11 3.42 -14.58 22.19
N GLY A 12 4.67 -14.14 22.25
CA GLY A 12 5.42 -13.95 23.51
C GLY A 12 5.25 -12.58 24.16
N SER A 13 4.44 -11.69 23.58
CA SER A 13 4.24 -10.30 24.05
C SER A 13 2.84 -10.09 24.62
N ASN A 14 2.67 -9.05 25.45
CA ASN A 14 1.37 -8.72 26.04
C ASN A 14 0.47 -7.94 25.06
N VAL A 15 0.01 -8.59 23.99
CA VAL A 15 -0.87 -7.98 22.97
C VAL A 15 -2.34 -8.27 23.30
N LYS A 16 -3.17 -7.23 23.36
CA LYS A 16 -4.63 -7.39 23.43
C LYS A 16 -5.14 -7.96 22.09
N ASN A 17 -5.79 -9.13 22.11
CA ASN A 17 -6.34 -9.79 20.91
C ASN A 17 -5.32 -9.96 19.76
N ILE A 18 -4.37 -10.89 19.94
CA ILE A 18 -3.27 -11.18 18.98
C ILE A 18 -3.80 -11.43 17.56
N THR A 19 -4.87 -12.21 17.41
CA THR A 19 -5.43 -12.56 16.10
C THR A 19 -5.88 -11.31 15.34
N GLN A 20 -6.60 -10.41 16.02
CA GLN A 20 -7.08 -9.18 15.40
C GLN A 20 -5.94 -8.21 15.10
N PHE A 21 -4.93 -8.13 15.97
CA PHE A 21 -3.72 -7.34 15.72
C PHE A 21 -3.00 -7.79 14.45
N LEU A 22 -2.69 -9.10 14.34
CA LEU A 22 -1.98 -9.66 13.20
C LEU A 22 -2.79 -9.51 11.91
N GLN A 23 -4.10 -9.78 11.97
CA GLN A 23 -4.99 -9.58 10.83
C GLN A 23 -4.93 -8.13 10.33
N ARG A 24 -5.09 -7.15 11.23
CA ARG A 24 -5.04 -5.72 10.84
C ARG A 24 -3.65 -5.28 10.38
N LEU A 25 -2.58 -5.83 10.96
CA LEU A 25 -1.21 -5.56 10.53
C LEU A 25 -1.00 -5.94 9.06
N TYR A 26 -1.42 -7.16 8.69
CA TYR A 26 -1.29 -7.69 7.32
C TYR A 26 -2.24 -7.01 6.33
N GLU A 27 -3.48 -6.70 6.74
CA GLU A 27 -4.44 -5.95 5.90
C GLU A 27 -3.90 -4.57 5.51
N LEU A 28 -3.14 -3.92 6.40
CA LEU A 28 -2.58 -2.59 6.17
C LEU A 28 -1.18 -2.59 5.55
N ASP A 29 -0.59 -3.77 5.29
CA ASP A 29 0.81 -3.89 4.85
C ASP A 29 1.77 -3.16 5.82
N ALA A 30 1.46 -3.25 7.12
CA ALA A 30 2.13 -2.51 8.18
C ALA A 30 3.36 -3.25 8.72
N GLU A 31 3.71 -4.42 8.18
CA GLU A 31 4.91 -5.18 8.53
C GLU A 31 6.19 -4.40 8.26
N ILE A 32 6.17 -3.42 7.35
CA ILE A 32 7.27 -2.49 7.09
C ILE A 32 7.68 -1.70 8.34
N PHE A 33 6.75 -1.54 9.29
CA PHE A 33 6.98 -0.88 10.58
C PHE A 33 7.45 -1.85 11.66
N ALA A 34 7.49 -3.16 11.40
CA ALA A 34 8.02 -4.19 12.29
C ALA A 34 9.42 -4.66 11.85
N GLY A 35 10.23 -3.73 11.35
CA GLY A 35 11.59 -3.98 10.87
C GLY A 35 12.49 -4.58 11.95
N ARG A 36 12.44 -4.02 13.16
CA ARG A 36 13.21 -4.43 14.34
C ARG A 36 12.27 -4.84 15.49
N PRO A 37 12.73 -5.68 16.44
CA PRO A 37 11.91 -6.09 17.60
C PRO A 37 11.33 -4.91 18.39
N ARG A 38 12.09 -3.81 18.50
CA ARG A 38 11.65 -2.60 19.21
C ARG A 38 10.51 -1.88 18.46
N ASP A 39 10.59 -1.81 17.14
CA ASP A 39 9.52 -1.20 16.34
C ASP A 39 8.19 -1.98 16.52
N LEU A 40 8.27 -3.32 16.60
CA LEU A 40 7.11 -4.15 16.89
C LEU A 40 6.54 -3.94 18.29
N ILE A 41 7.39 -3.73 19.31
CA ILE A 41 6.92 -3.35 20.66
C ILE A 41 6.14 -2.03 20.58
N THR A 42 6.64 -1.04 19.85
CA THR A 42 5.96 0.26 19.68
C THR A 42 4.61 0.11 18.96
N LEU A 43 4.51 -0.76 17.96
CA LEU A 43 3.23 -1.09 17.32
C LEU A 43 2.26 -1.80 18.26
N ILE A 44 2.75 -2.70 19.10
CA ILE A 44 1.96 -3.40 20.13
C ILE A 44 1.44 -2.40 21.15
N ASP A 45 2.26 -1.46 21.61
CA ASP A 45 1.86 -0.43 22.57
C ASP A 45 0.77 0.48 21.99
N TYR A 46 0.93 0.91 20.73
CA TYR A 46 -0.10 1.66 20.01
C TYR A 46 -1.40 0.87 19.92
N TRP A 47 -1.33 -0.39 19.52
CA TRP A 47 -2.51 -1.25 19.45
C TRP A 47 -3.16 -1.39 20.83
N ASN A 48 -2.39 -1.66 21.88
CA ASN A 48 -2.89 -1.83 23.24
C ASN A 48 -3.58 -0.57 23.79
N GLN A 49 -3.16 0.61 23.34
CA GLN A 49 -3.75 1.90 23.70
C GLN A 49 -5.04 2.20 22.94
N TYR A 50 -5.03 2.07 21.61
CA TYR A 50 -6.12 2.55 20.75
C TYR A 50 -7.07 1.44 20.27
N GLN A 51 -6.64 0.19 20.31
CA GLN A 51 -7.36 -1.00 19.83
C GLN A 51 -7.79 -0.93 18.36
N LYS A 52 -7.12 -0.10 17.56
CA LYS A 52 -7.37 0.08 16.14
C LYS A 52 -6.12 0.62 15.46
N PHE A 53 -5.93 0.27 14.19
CA PHE A 53 -5.08 0.98 13.26
C PHE A 53 -6.04 1.73 12.33
N ASP A 54 -6.15 3.05 12.48
CA ASP A 54 -7.18 3.84 11.79
C ASP A 54 -6.95 3.90 10.28
N SER A 55 -5.78 4.36 9.84
CA SER A 55 -5.37 4.40 8.44
C SER A 55 -3.88 4.10 8.29
N THR A 56 -3.46 3.71 7.09
CA THR A 56 -2.02 3.56 6.79
C THR A 56 -1.31 4.89 7.01
N LEU A 57 -1.89 6.02 6.60
CA LEU A 57 -1.36 7.37 6.84
C LEU A 57 -1.06 7.63 8.33
N GLU A 58 -1.97 7.29 9.23
CA GLU A 58 -1.77 7.48 10.67
C GLU A 58 -0.64 6.62 11.23
N LEU A 59 -0.50 5.39 10.73
CA LEU A 59 0.64 4.52 11.07
C LEU A 59 1.98 5.12 10.64
N TYR A 60 2.07 5.67 9.43
CA TYR A 60 3.27 6.39 8.98
C TYR A 60 3.60 7.55 9.92
N GLU A 61 2.61 8.39 10.26
CA GLU A 61 2.84 9.53 11.15
C GLU A 61 3.24 9.13 12.57
N HIS A 62 2.64 8.06 13.10
CA HIS A 62 2.99 7.53 14.40
C HIS A 62 4.41 6.94 14.42
N ASP A 63 4.76 6.10 13.45
CA ASP A 63 6.09 5.49 13.32
C ASP A 63 7.18 6.56 13.18
N ILE A 64 6.98 7.54 12.29
CA ILE A 64 7.93 8.62 12.09
C ILE A 64 8.08 9.44 13.37
N ARG A 65 6.98 9.83 14.03
CA ARG A 65 7.05 10.59 15.28
C ARG A 65 7.90 9.87 16.32
N ASN A 66 7.68 8.57 16.50
CA ASN A 66 8.41 7.77 17.47
C ASN A 66 9.89 7.65 17.11
N LYS A 67 10.23 7.37 15.84
CA LYS A 67 11.63 7.25 15.39
C LYS A 67 12.40 8.56 15.49
N LEU A 68 11.73 9.71 15.40
CA LEU A 68 12.35 11.02 15.60
C LEU A 68 12.56 11.37 17.08
N THR A 69 11.84 10.74 18.01
CA THR A 69 11.96 10.97 19.46
C THR A 69 12.74 9.89 20.21
N GLU A 70 12.78 8.65 19.73
CA GLU A 70 13.32 7.48 20.45
C GLU A 70 14.80 7.63 20.86
N THR A 71 15.56 8.46 20.14
CA THR A 71 17.01 8.62 20.37
C THR A 71 17.36 9.91 21.11
N THR A 72 16.41 10.82 21.36
CA THR A 72 16.74 12.10 22.04
C THR A 72 17.28 11.92 23.46
N GLU A 73 17.08 10.75 24.09
CA GLU A 73 17.67 10.40 25.39
C GLU A 73 19.13 9.91 25.29
N ARG A 74 19.60 9.43 24.13
CA ARG A 74 20.94 8.84 23.93
C ARG A 74 21.88 9.70 23.09
N THR A 75 21.34 10.52 22.19
CA THR A 75 22.13 11.50 21.44
C THR A 75 22.37 12.72 22.34
N GLU A 76 23.62 13.11 22.53
CA GLU A 76 23.97 14.40 23.14
C GLU A 76 23.06 15.49 22.55
N HIS A 77 22.31 16.15 23.42
CA HIS A 77 21.25 17.12 23.14
C HIS A 77 21.32 17.73 21.75
N ILE A 78 20.54 17.19 20.81
CA ILE A 78 20.16 17.95 19.62
C ILE A 78 19.44 19.18 20.16
N LEU A 79 20.02 20.37 20.02
CA LEU A 79 19.46 21.64 20.53
C LEU A 79 18.26 22.14 19.70
N LYS A 80 17.64 21.25 18.93
CA LYS A 80 16.55 21.53 17.99
C LYS A 80 15.26 20.92 18.49
N SER A 81 14.17 21.64 18.27
CA SER A 81 12.82 21.18 18.56
C SER A 81 12.42 20.00 17.66
N SER A 82 11.43 19.22 18.09
CA SER A 82 10.91 18.09 17.29
C SER A 82 10.41 18.52 15.90
N SER A 83 9.89 19.74 15.77
CA SER A 83 9.46 20.31 14.49
C SER A 83 10.65 20.63 13.57
N GLU A 84 11.73 21.20 14.11
CA GLU A 84 12.96 21.44 13.35
C GLU A 84 13.59 20.13 12.87
N ILE A 85 13.62 19.11 13.72
CA ILE A 85 14.08 17.75 13.36
C ILE A 85 13.25 17.17 12.22
N ARG A 86 11.91 17.22 12.34
CA ARG A 86 11.01 16.74 11.28
C ARG A 86 11.25 17.47 9.97
N ILE A 87 11.37 18.80 10.00
CA ILE A 87 11.65 19.61 8.81
C ILE A 87 12.99 19.23 8.16
N ALA A 88 14.03 19.00 8.96
CA ALA A 88 15.35 18.62 8.44
C ALA A 88 15.30 17.25 7.73
N VAL A 89 14.62 16.28 8.34
CA VAL A 89 14.44 14.94 7.76
C VAL A 89 13.60 15.00 6.48
N GLU A 90 12.54 15.79 6.45
CA GLU A 90 11.73 16.04 5.25
C GLU A 90 12.52 16.70 4.12
N LYS A 91 13.39 17.68 4.44
CA LYS A 91 14.32 18.29 3.47
C LYS A 91 15.26 17.24 2.87
N LEU A 92 15.87 16.39 3.69
CA LEU A 92 16.76 15.32 3.24
C LEU A 92 16.02 14.30 2.36
N ALA A 93 14.82 13.88 2.76
CA ALA A 93 13.99 12.95 1.99
C ALA A 93 13.69 13.48 0.59
N LEU A 94 13.25 14.74 0.49
CA LEU A 94 12.98 15.38 -0.81
C LEU A 94 14.26 15.53 -1.65
N ALA A 95 15.38 15.93 -1.03
CA ALA A 95 16.65 16.11 -1.72
C ALA A 95 17.16 14.79 -2.34
N ILE A 96 17.10 13.68 -1.60
CA ILE A 96 17.45 12.36 -2.13
C ILE A 96 16.56 12.00 -3.32
N SER A 97 15.25 12.19 -3.20
CA SER A 97 14.29 11.83 -4.24
C SER A 97 14.47 12.63 -5.54
N ILE A 98 14.76 13.93 -5.46
CA ILE A 98 14.98 14.80 -6.63
C ILE A 98 16.36 14.58 -7.25
N THR A 99 17.38 14.30 -6.43
CA THR A 99 18.75 14.08 -6.93
C THR A 99 19.01 12.64 -7.36
N HIS A 100 18.05 11.74 -7.19
CA HIS A 100 18.16 10.30 -7.46
C HIS A 100 19.30 9.59 -6.72
N LYS A 101 19.77 10.19 -5.62
CA LYS A 101 20.80 9.61 -4.76
C LYS A 101 20.21 8.48 -3.93
N ARG A 102 21.07 7.60 -3.40
CA ARG A 102 20.62 6.43 -2.61
C ARG A 102 20.99 6.50 -1.14
N THR A 103 22.00 7.28 -0.82
CA THR A 103 22.56 7.38 0.53
C THR A 103 22.88 8.82 0.88
N ILE A 104 23.11 9.08 2.17
CA ILE A 104 23.54 10.36 2.71
C ILE A 104 24.92 10.13 3.34
N SER A 105 25.90 10.96 3.02
CA SER A 105 27.22 10.89 3.66
C SER A 105 27.15 11.44 5.08
N ILE A 106 27.87 10.83 6.01
CA ILE A 106 28.14 11.45 7.31
C ILE A 106 28.93 12.76 7.08
N ALA A 107 28.60 13.80 7.84
CA ALA A 107 28.99 15.17 7.50
C ALA A 107 30.50 15.47 7.65
N GLU A 108 31.26 14.61 8.34
CA GLU A 108 32.69 14.79 8.63
C GLU A 108 33.60 14.53 7.42
N LEU A 109 33.13 13.75 6.44
CA LEU A 109 33.90 13.39 5.25
C LEU A 109 33.00 13.55 4.01
N PRO A 110 33.10 14.68 3.26
CA PRO A 110 32.38 14.84 2.02
C PRO A 110 32.73 13.67 1.11
N SER A 111 31.75 12.80 0.83
CA SER A 111 32.00 11.67 -0.04
C SER A 111 32.22 12.18 -1.46
N SER A 112 33.33 11.81 -2.09
CA SER A 112 33.51 12.00 -3.53
C SER A 112 32.57 11.12 -4.38
N ASP A 113 31.75 10.30 -3.73
CA ASP A 113 30.80 9.41 -4.38
C ASP A 113 29.60 10.21 -4.93
N PRO A 114 29.36 10.18 -6.25
CA PRO A 114 28.23 10.88 -6.85
C PRO A 114 26.86 10.41 -6.34
N ASP A 115 26.75 9.16 -5.85
CA ASP A 115 25.49 8.54 -5.42
C ASP A 115 25.09 8.89 -3.97
N SER A 116 25.91 9.69 -3.28
CA SER A 116 25.74 10.07 -1.88
C SER A 116 25.42 11.55 -1.73
N LEU A 117 24.40 11.86 -0.93
CA LEU A 117 23.93 13.22 -0.69
C LEU A 117 24.78 13.84 0.43
N ASP A 118 25.31 15.03 0.17
CA ASP A 118 25.96 15.85 1.19
C ASP A 118 24.89 16.60 2.00
N PRO A 119 24.66 16.25 3.29
CA PRO A 119 23.61 16.85 4.10
C PRO A 119 23.89 18.33 4.42
N THR A 120 25.15 18.77 4.39
CA THR A 120 25.54 20.15 4.73
C THR A 120 25.04 21.17 3.71
N ARG A 121 24.86 20.75 2.45
CA ARG A 121 24.29 21.58 1.37
C ARG A 121 22.78 21.77 1.50
N ILE A 122 22.11 20.89 2.24
CA ILE A 122 20.65 20.89 2.40
C ILE A 122 20.25 21.51 3.74
N LEU A 123 21.00 21.21 4.79
CA LEU A 123 20.79 21.69 6.16
C LEU A 123 21.79 22.81 6.48
N THR A 124 21.76 23.88 5.68
CA THR A 124 22.70 25.01 5.79
C THR A 124 22.59 25.77 7.12
N ASP A 125 21.47 25.61 7.82
CA ASP A 125 21.15 26.19 9.13
C ASP A 125 21.55 25.29 10.32
N TRP A 126 22.26 24.18 10.07
CA TRP A 126 22.66 23.19 11.06
C TRP A 126 24.19 23.07 11.15
N SER A 127 24.70 22.88 12.36
CA SER A 127 26.11 22.55 12.59
C SER A 127 26.41 21.08 12.24
N LEU A 128 27.67 20.75 11.96
CA LEU A 128 28.09 19.37 11.67
C LEU A 128 27.71 18.39 12.78
N LYS A 129 27.85 18.82 14.05
CA LYS A 129 27.47 18.02 15.22
C LYS A 129 25.98 17.71 15.22
N GLU A 130 25.13 18.71 14.96
CA GLU A 130 23.68 18.52 14.90
C GLU A 130 23.27 17.62 13.73
N ILE A 131 23.89 17.76 12.56
CA ILE A 131 23.65 16.88 11.41
C ILE A 131 24.02 15.43 11.76
N ASN A 132 25.19 15.20 12.36
CA ASN A 132 25.62 13.84 12.72
C ASN A 132 24.73 13.22 13.80
N SER A 133 24.22 14.01 14.75
CA SER A 133 23.21 13.53 15.70
C SER A 133 21.88 13.21 15.02
N LEU A 134 21.43 14.04 14.06
CA LEU A 134 20.22 13.78 13.26
C LEU A 134 20.30 12.48 12.48
N LEU A 135 21.44 12.21 11.84
CA LEU A 135 21.66 11.00 11.02
C LEU A 135 21.79 9.72 11.86
N ARG A 136 21.87 9.82 13.20
CA ARG A 136 21.87 8.68 14.14
C ARG A 136 20.47 8.32 14.64
N LEU A 137 19.44 9.08 14.28
CA LEU A 137 18.04 8.77 14.64
C LEU A 137 17.60 7.43 14.04
N ALA A 138 16.66 6.77 14.70
CA ALA A 138 16.15 5.45 14.32
C ALA A 138 15.51 5.38 12.93
N ILE A 139 15.15 6.54 12.35
CA ILE A 139 14.61 6.65 10.99
C ILE A 139 15.66 6.35 9.89
N PHE A 140 16.94 6.36 10.26
CA PHE A 140 18.05 6.02 9.38
C PHE A 140 18.64 4.63 9.71
N ASP A 141 19.14 3.97 8.68
CA ASP A 141 19.97 2.76 8.78
C ASP A 141 21.40 3.07 8.33
N PRO A 142 22.42 2.44 8.95
CA PRO A 142 23.77 2.50 8.44
C PRO A 142 23.86 1.83 7.06
N ALA A 143 24.66 2.43 6.18
CA ALA A 143 25.02 1.92 4.86
C ALA A 143 26.56 1.79 4.77
N THR A 144 27.04 1.20 3.68
CA THR A 144 28.49 1.03 3.45
C THR A 144 29.23 2.37 3.36
N TYR A 145 30.48 2.38 3.81
CA TYR A 145 31.41 3.51 3.70
C TYR A 145 30.91 4.82 4.35
N GLU A 146 30.57 4.78 5.65
CA GLU A 146 30.19 5.97 6.44
C GLU A 146 29.00 6.74 5.88
N ARG A 147 27.99 5.98 5.47
CA ARG A 147 26.76 6.52 4.92
C ARG A 147 25.57 6.06 5.73
N VAL A 148 24.48 6.78 5.57
CA VAL A 148 23.18 6.35 6.06
C VAL A 148 22.15 6.38 4.93
N ARG A 149 21.07 5.64 5.12
CA ARG A 149 19.89 5.67 4.23
C ARG A 149 18.63 5.70 5.09
N PHE A 150 17.51 6.12 4.52
CA PHE A 150 16.23 5.93 5.18
C PHE A 150 15.98 4.45 5.42
N HIS A 151 15.41 4.12 6.59
CA HIS A 151 15.13 2.75 6.99
C HIS A 151 14.25 2.02 5.97
N HIS A 152 13.26 2.74 5.42
CA HIS A 152 12.39 2.22 4.37
C HIS A 152 12.12 3.27 3.29
N ARG A 153 12.09 2.84 2.03
CA ARG A 153 11.87 3.73 0.88
C ARG A 153 10.51 4.43 0.92
N SER A 154 9.45 3.73 1.32
CA SER A 154 8.12 4.34 1.40
C SER A 154 8.04 5.47 2.44
N VAL A 155 8.79 5.35 3.55
CA VAL A 155 8.89 6.40 4.58
C VAL A 155 9.61 7.62 4.02
N GLN A 156 10.70 7.42 3.26
CA GLN A 156 11.36 8.50 2.53
C GLN A 156 10.40 9.19 1.55
N GLU A 157 9.66 8.42 0.74
CA GLU A 157 8.74 8.96 -0.26
C GLU A 157 7.58 9.74 0.38
N TYR A 158 7.06 9.26 1.51
CA TYR A 158 6.07 9.97 2.31
C TYR A 158 6.63 11.31 2.86
N LEU A 159 7.82 11.29 3.46
CA LEU A 159 8.47 12.50 3.98
C LEU A 159 8.79 13.52 2.87
N ALA A 160 9.20 13.05 1.69
CA ALA A 160 9.40 13.88 0.51
C ALA A 160 8.09 14.54 0.05
N ALA A 161 6.97 13.80 0.07
CA ALA A 161 5.64 14.34 -0.22
C ALA A 161 5.22 15.41 0.82
N CYS A 162 5.45 15.17 2.11
CA CYS A 162 5.21 16.16 3.16
C CYS A 162 6.01 17.45 2.92
N ARG A 163 7.28 17.33 2.53
CA ARG A 163 8.11 18.49 2.19
C ARG A 163 7.57 19.26 0.99
N LEU A 164 7.18 18.57 -0.07
CA LEU A 164 6.67 19.19 -1.29
C LEU A 164 5.30 19.84 -1.05
N LYS A 165 4.44 19.25 -0.20
CA LYS A 165 3.21 19.85 0.30
C LYS A 165 3.49 21.16 1.05
N TYR A 166 4.49 21.18 1.93
CA TYR A 166 4.90 22.39 2.62
C TYR A 166 5.35 23.49 1.65
N LEU A 167 6.17 23.16 0.64
CA LEU A 167 6.64 24.12 -0.37
C LEU A 167 5.49 24.65 -1.22
N THR A 168 4.54 23.79 -1.57
CA THR A 168 3.29 24.17 -2.25
C THR A 168 2.51 25.20 -1.43
N ASN A 169 2.32 24.95 -0.14
CA ASN A 169 1.63 25.88 0.77
C ASN A 169 2.40 27.20 0.99
N LYS A 170 3.70 27.24 0.68
CA LYS A 170 4.54 28.45 0.72
C LYS A 170 4.56 29.22 -0.60
N GLY A 171 3.77 28.82 -1.59
CA GLY A 171 3.60 29.56 -2.85
C GLY A 171 4.40 29.03 -4.02
N MET A 172 4.91 27.79 -3.96
CA MET A 172 5.44 27.11 -5.16
C MET A 172 4.34 27.08 -6.24
N SER A 173 4.69 27.47 -7.47
CA SER A 173 3.73 27.53 -8.55
C SER A 173 3.26 26.13 -8.97
N VAL A 174 2.04 26.07 -9.54
CA VAL A 174 1.49 24.82 -10.10
C VAL A 174 2.44 24.22 -11.13
N ASN A 175 3.05 25.06 -11.99
CA ASN A 175 3.98 24.61 -13.03
C ASN A 175 5.24 23.97 -12.46
N GLU A 176 5.86 24.59 -11.45
CA GLU A 176 7.06 24.03 -10.80
C GLU A 176 6.74 22.67 -10.16
N ARG A 177 5.65 22.61 -9.38
CA ARG A 177 5.19 21.37 -8.76
C ARG A 177 4.89 20.28 -9.79
N PHE A 178 4.21 20.62 -10.89
CA PHE A 178 3.87 19.68 -11.94
C PHE A 178 5.11 19.20 -12.70
N SER A 179 6.07 20.08 -12.98
CA SER A 179 7.32 19.71 -13.65
C SER A 179 8.18 18.71 -12.86
N LEU A 180 8.01 18.66 -11.53
CA LEU A 180 8.67 17.68 -10.66
C LEU A 180 8.01 16.31 -10.69
N LEU A 181 6.74 16.19 -11.06
CA LEU A 181 5.96 14.95 -10.93
C LEU A 181 5.57 14.35 -12.29
N PHE A 182 5.42 15.21 -13.27
CA PHE A 182 4.80 14.92 -14.55
C PHE A 182 5.70 15.37 -15.70
N SER A 183 5.68 14.63 -16.79
CA SER A 183 6.40 14.97 -18.01
C SER A 183 5.53 14.73 -19.23
N GLU A 184 5.81 15.45 -20.31
CA GLU A 184 5.24 15.18 -21.62
C GLU A 184 6.38 14.92 -22.60
N ARG A 185 6.36 13.74 -23.21
CA ARG A 185 7.39 13.30 -24.15
C ARG A 185 6.70 12.63 -25.33
N TYR A 186 7.00 13.08 -26.54
CA TYR A 186 6.43 12.52 -27.78
C TYR A 186 4.88 12.45 -27.76
N ASN A 187 4.21 13.50 -27.26
CA ASN A 187 2.75 13.57 -27.05
C ASN A 187 2.19 12.52 -26.06
N ILE A 188 3.06 11.92 -25.25
CA ILE A 188 2.69 11.01 -24.16
C ILE A 188 2.85 11.76 -22.85
N SER A 189 1.73 11.95 -22.16
CA SER A 189 1.69 12.49 -20.80
C SER A 189 1.99 11.37 -19.81
N VAL A 190 3.13 11.45 -19.12
CA VAL A 190 3.58 10.42 -18.19
C VAL A 190 3.74 10.98 -16.77
N VAL A 191 3.66 10.09 -15.79
CA VAL A 191 4.13 10.33 -14.43
C VAL A 191 5.61 9.97 -14.39
N LEU A 192 6.44 10.83 -13.81
CA LEU A 192 7.87 10.53 -13.67
C LEU A 192 8.05 9.28 -12.78
N PRO A 193 8.69 8.19 -13.25
CA PRO A 193 8.74 6.92 -12.51
C PRO A 193 9.29 7.03 -11.09
N SER A 194 10.29 7.89 -10.88
CA SER A 194 10.90 8.15 -9.57
C SER A 194 9.99 8.94 -8.60
N MET A 195 8.90 9.52 -9.10
CA MET A 195 8.03 10.43 -8.38
C MET A 195 6.62 9.88 -8.19
N ARG A 196 6.30 8.69 -8.72
CA ARG A 196 4.99 8.04 -8.61
C ARG A 196 4.50 7.96 -7.17
N SER A 197 5.31 7.40 -6.27
CA SER A 197 4.92 7.30 -4.85
C SER A 197 4.72 8.66 -4.18
N ILE A 198 5.56 9.64 -4.52
CA ILE A 198 5.45 11.00 -3.97
C ILE A 198 4.18 11.68 -4.49
N ALA A 199 3.87 11.53 -5.78
CA ALA A 199 2.64 12.01 -6.39
C ALA A 199 1.40 11.35 -5.78
N ALA A 200 1.46 10.04 -5.52
CA ALA A 200 0.38 9.31 -4.86
C ALA A 200 0.11 9.83 -3.44
N TRP A 201 1.14 10.06 -2.63
CA TRP A 201 1.00 10.66 -1.30
C TRP A 201 0.46 12.10 -1.37
N LEU A 202 0.94 12.91 -2.31
CA LEU A 202 0.46 14.28 -2.49
C LEU A 202 -1.00 14.33 -2.92
N SER A 203 -1.47 13.35 -3.69
CA SER A 203 -2.84 13.28 -4.19
C SER A 203 -3.89 13.27 -3.07
N LEU A 204 -3.53 12.82 -1.86
CA LEU A 204 -4.42 12.83 -0.69
C LEU A 204 -4.82 14.25 -0.27
N HIS A 205 -3.96 15.24 -0.57
CA HIS A 205 -4.15 16.62 -0.15
C HIS A 205 -4.29 17.60 -1.32
N ASP A 206 -3.80 17.21 -2.50
CA ASP A 206 -3.74 18.06 -3.68
C ASP A 206 -4.67 17.54 -4.77
N ARG A 207 -5.81 18.23 -4.94
CA ARG A 207 -6.84 17.87 -5.93
C ARG A 207 -6.32 17.90 -7.36
N GLU A 208 -5.44 18.84 -7.68
CA GLU A 208 -4.97 19.01 -9.06
C GLU A 208 -3.95 17.93 -9.44
N ILE A 209 -3.03 17.59 -8.51
CA ILE A 209 -2.16 16.41 -8.69
C ILE A 209 -3.01 15.15 -8.84
N ARG A 210 -4.02 14.97 -7.98
CA ARG A 210 -4.87 13.76 -8.01
C ARG A 210 -5.60 13.58 -9.34
N LYS A 211 -6.23 14.64 -9.86
CA LYS A 211 -6.89 14.60 -11.18
C LYS A 211 -5.93 14.25 -12.30
N GLU A 212 -4.74 14.87 -12.29
CA GLU A 212 -3.75 14.64 -13.33
C GLU A 212 -3.20 13.20 -13.26
N LEU A 213 -3.03 12.66 -12.06
CA LEU A 213 -2.59 11.30 -11.83
C LEU A 213 -3.65 10.28 -12.29
N MET A 214 -4.93 10.48 -11.95
CA MET A 214 -6.05 9.65 -12.42
C MET A 214 -6.15 9.61 -13.95
N LYS A 215 -5.86 10.73 -14.62
CA LYS A 215 -5.91 10.83 -16.08
C LYS A 215 -4.75 10.10 -16.77
N ARG A 216 -3.54 10.17 -16.19
CA ARG A 216 -2.32 9.66 -16.82
C ARG A 216 -2.02 8.20 -16.47
N GLU A 217 -2.08 7.89 -15.18
CA GLU A 217 -1.59 6.62 -14.62
C GLU A 217 -2.38 6.30 -13.32
N PRO A 218 -3.69 5.96 -13.43
CA PRO A 218 -4.54 5.70 -12.27
C PRO A 218 -4.03 4.55 -11.39
N GLU A 219 -3.32 3.57 -11.96
CA GLU A 219 -2.67 2.50 -11.22
C GLU A 219 -1.63 3.00 -10.20
N THR A 220 -1.03 4.18 -10.39
CA THR A 220 -0.13 4.76 -9.38
C THR A 220 -0.90 5.08 -8.08
N LEU A 221 -2.15 5.53 -8.15
CA LEU A 221 -2.98 5.76 -6.97
C LEU A 221 -3.45 4.47 -6.30
N LEU A 222 -3.53 3.40 -7.09
CA LEU A 222 -3.93 2.09 -6.61
C LEU A 222 -2.75 1.35 -5.97
N SER A 223 -1.54 1.50 -6.50
CA SER A 223 -0.37 0.75 -6.05
C SER A 223 0.54 1.51 -5.08
N CYS A 224 0.41 2.83 -4.97
CA CYS A 224 1.26 3.67 -4.13
C CYS A 224 0.45 4.55 -3.19
N GLY A 225 1.07 4.96 -2.07
CA GLY A 225 0.45 5.85 -1.09
C GLY A 225 -0.53 5.13 -0.16
N ASP A 226 -1.68 5.75 0.07
CA ASP A 226 -2.75 5.21 0.92
C ASP A 226 -4.12 5.43 0.26
N PRO A 227 -4.54 4.56 -0.69
CA PRO A 227 -5.87 4.66 -1.31
C PRO A 227 -7.00 4.53 -0.29
N GLY A 228 -6.74 3.90 0.87
CA GLY A 228 -7.69 3.77 1.98
C GLY A 228 -7.95 5.08 2.74
N SER A 229 -7.12 6.10 2.55
CA SER A 229 -7.37 7.46 3.08
C SER A 229 -8.20 8.34 2.13
N LEU A 230 -8.50 7.88 0.91
CA LEU A 230 -9.32 8.63 -0.03
C LEU A 230 -10.82 8.52 0.33
N PRO A 231 -11.60 9.61 0.21
CA PRO A 231 -13.05 9.57 0.30
C PRO A 231 -13.68 8.63 -0.73
N ILE A 232 -14.83 8.04 -0.40
CA ILE A 232 -15.48 7.03 -1.26
C ILE A 232 -15.75 7.56 -2.67
N GLU A 233 -16.17 8.81 -2.81
CA GLU A 233 -16.45 9.43 -4.11
C GLU A 233 -15.20 9.45 -4.99
N ILE A 234 -14.04 9.70 -4.38
CA ILE A 234 -12.75 9.73 -5.07
C ILE A 234 -12.29 8.32 -5.44
N ARG A 235 -12.58 7.31 -4.61
CA ARG A 235 -12.30 5.90 -4.97
C ARG A 235 -13.17 5.45 -6.14
N THR A 236 -14.44 5.84 -6.16
CA THR A 236 -15.34 5.58 -7.29
C THR A 236 -14.84 6.27 -8.56
N GLU A 237 -14.42 7.53 -8.49
CA GLU A 237 -13.80 8.24 -9.61
C GLU A 237 -12.53 7.54 -10.10
N LEU A 238 -11.66 7.10 -9.19
CA LEU A 238 -10.43 6.39 -9.52
C LEU A 238 -10.73 5.08 -10.26
N LEU A 239 -11.65 4.26 -9.72
CA LEU A 239 -12.06 3.01 -10.35
C LEU A 239 -12.63 3.25 -11.76
N LYS A 240 -13.46 4.29 -11.91
CA LYS A 240 -13.98 4.69 -13.22
C LYS A 240 -12.86 5.03 -14.21
N HIS A 241 -11.90 5.87 -13.84
CA HIS A 241 -10.80 6.26 -14.73
C HIS A 241 -9.92 5.06 -15.11
N PHE A 242 -9.65 4.18 -14.15
CA PHE A 242 -8.91 2.94 -14.40
C PHE A 242 -9.62 2.09 -15.46
N ILE A 243 -10.92 1.84 -15.29
CA ILE A 243 -11.71 1.05 -16.24
C ILE A 243 -11.77 1.74 -17.60
N GLU A 244 -12.00 3.05 -17.64
CA GLU A 244 -12.06 3.80 -18.90
C GLU A 244 -10.75 3.74 -19.69
N LEU A 245 -9.60 3.73 -19.01
CA LEU A 245 -8.29 3.71 -19.63
C LEU A 245 -7.85 2.30 -20.09
N TYR A 246 -8.30 1.26 -19.38
CA TYR A 246 -7.77 -0.11 -19.54
C TYR A 246 -8.79 -1.14 -20.04
N SER A 247 -10.09 -0.83 -20.11
CA SER A 247 -11.11 -1.77 -20.61
C SER A 247 -10.94 -2.14 -22.09
N GLU A 248 -10.36 -1.25 -22.90
CA GLU A 248 -10.17 -1.46 -24.33
C GLU A 248 -8.78 -2.01 -24.65
N GLY A 249 -8.74 -3.02 -25.53
CA GLY A 249 -7.50 -3.64 -25.98
C GLY A 249 -7.03 -4.80 -25.09
N THR A 250 -5.78 -5.22 -25.29
CA THR A 250 -5.16 -6.32 -24.53
C THR A 250 -4.70 -5.87 -23.16
N SER A 251 -4.60 -6.82 -22.22
CA SER A 251 -3.98 -6.58 -20.92
C SER A 251 -2.59 -5.95 -21.08
N ARG A 252 -2.28 -5.03 -20.19
CA ARG A 252 -1.01 -4.32 -20.06
C ARG A 252 -0.14 -4.90 -18.95
N GLY A 253 -0.61 -5.94 -18.26
CA GLY A 253 0.09 -6.57 -17.14
C GLY A 253 0.18 -5.66 -15.92
N ILE A 254 -0.91 -4.95 -15.61
CA ILE A 254 -0.96 -4.03 -14.48
C ILE A 254 -1.12 -4.85 -13.21
N ASN A 255 -0.05 -4.92 -12.41
CA ASN A 255 -0.08 -5.63 -11.15
C ASN A 255 -0.26 -4.64 -9.98
N ILE A 256 -1.43 -4.67 -9.35
CA ILE A 256 -1.72 -3.92 -8.13
C ILE A 256 -1.60 -4.91 -6.96
N PRO A 257 -0.75 -4.67 -5.96
CA PRO A 257 -0.66 -5.56 -4.82
C PRO A 257 -2.01 -5.72 -4.11
N LEU A 258 -2.41 -6.95 -3.80
CA LEU A 258 -3.68 -7.26 -3.14
C LEU A 258 -3.89 -6.47 -1.83
N SER A 259 -2.81 -6.20 -1.08
CA SER A 259 -2.86 -5.38 0.14
C SER A 259 -3.29 -3.93 -0.14
N GLN A 260 -2.96 -3.39 -1.32
CA GLN A 260 -3.41 -2.07 -1.74
C GLN A 260 -4.84 -2.09 -2.25
N VAL A 261 -5.25 -3.16 -2.96
CA VAL A 261 -6.65 -3.38 -3.34
C VAL A 261 -7.54 -3.47 -2.09
N ALA A 262 -7.09 -4.15 -1.04
CA ALA A 262 -7.79 -4.23 0.23
C ALA A 262 -8.00 -2.85 0.89
N LYS A 263 -7.00 -1.96 0.83
CA LYS A 263 -7.11 -0.57 1.34
C LYS A 263 -8.12 0.25 0.55
N LEU A 264 -8.14 0.11 -0.77
CA LEU A 264 -9.10 0.79 -1.64
C LEU A 264 -10.53 0.30 -1.40
N SER A 265 -10.69 -1.00 -1.17
CA SER A 265 -11.98 -1.66 -1.19
C SER A 265 -12.95 -1.14 -0.13
N HIS A 266 -14.20 -0.95 -0.54
CA HIS A 266 -15.26 -0.45 0.33
C HIS A 266 -16.61 -0.97 -0.18
N PRO A 267 -17.55 -1.38 0.70
CA PRO A 267 -18.88 -1.87 0.27
C PRO A 267 -19.64 -0.92 -0.66
N GLU A 268 -19.47 0.39 -0.47
CA GLU A 268 -20.10 1.42 -1.31
C GLU A 268 -19.55 1.50 -2.75
N LEU A 269 -18.47 0.76 -3.09
CA LEU A 269 -18.02 0.63 -4.48
C LEU A 269 -18.94 -0.27 -5.31
N LYS A 270 -19.85 -1.03 -4.67
CA LYS A 270 -20.76 -1.96 -5.36
C LYS A 270 -21.46 -1.36 -6.59
N PRO A 271 -22.14 -0.20 -6.52
CA PRO A 271 -22.88 0.32 -7.67
C PRO A 271 -21.96 0.65 -8.85
N ALA A 272 -20.73 1.11 -8.57
CA ALA A 272 -19.74 1.39 -9.60
C ALA A 272 -19.24 0.10 -10.25
N ILE A 273 -18.99 -0.95 -9.46
CA ILE A 273 -18.60 -2.28 -9.94
C ILE A 273 -19.70 -2.84 -10.85
N GLU A 274 -20.96 -2.83 -10.40
CA GLU A 274 -22.10 -3.31 -11.19
C GLU A 274 -22.26 -2.54 -12.50
N HIS A 275 -22.12 -1.21 -12.46
CA HIS A 275 -22.25 -0.35 -13.63
C HIS A 275 -21.16 -0.62 -14.68
N PHE A 276 -19.91 -0.80 -14.24
CA PHE A 276 -18.78 -0.95 -15.15
C PHE A 276 -18.40 -2.39 -15.46
N TRP A 277 -19.01 -3.37 -14.79
CA TRP A 277 -18.69 -4.80 -14.93
C TRP A 277 -18.61 -5.23 -16.39
N ARG A 278 -19.68 -5.03 -17.16
CA ARG A 278 -19.74 -5.46 -18.58
C ARG A 278 -18.65 -4.85 -19.45
N LYS A 279 -18.28 -3.59 -19.18
CA LYS A 279 -17.25 -2.87 -19.93
C LYS A 279 -15.85 -3.40 -19.57
N GLY A 280 -15.58 -3.59 -18.29
CA GLY A 280 -14.28 -4.02 -17.78
C GLY A 280 -14.01 -5.52 -17.92
N TYR A 281 -15.05 -6.35 -17.89
CA TYR A 281 -14.93 -7.80 -17.70
C TYR A 281 -14.10 -8.52 -18.78
N ARG A 282 -14.03 -7.98 -20.00
CA ARG A 282 -13.24 -8.60 -21.07
C ARG A 282 -11.74 -8.37 -20.97
N ASN A 283 -11.31 -7.32 -20.26
CA ASN A 283 -9.90 -7.03 -20.06
C ASN A 283 -9.41 -7.66 -18.75
N ASP A 284 -8.28 -8.36 -18.80
CA ASP A 284 -7.79 -9.14 -17.65
C ASP A 284 -7.41 -8.23 -16.47
N ASP A 285 -6.69 -7.13 -16.71
CA ASP A 285 -6.25 -6.21 -15.65
C ASP A 285 -7.46 -5.60 -14.91
N VAL A 286 -8.52 -5.28 -15.66
CA VAL A 286 -9.74 -4.70 -15.10
C VAL A 286 -10.57 -5.76 -14.38
N ARG A 287 -10.74 -6.94 -14.96
CA ARG A 287 -11.52 -8.03 -14.37
C ARG A 287 -10.88 -8.50 -13.07
N GLU A 288 -9.57 -8.71 -13.05
CA GLU A 288 -8.80 -9.08 -11.85
C GLU A 288 -9.03 -8.06 -10.74
N LEU A 289 -8.81 -6.76 -11.01
CA LEU A 289 -9.02 -5.69 -10.02
C LEU A 289 -10.46 -5.67 -9.50
N LEU A 290 -11.48 -5.78 -10.36
CA LEU A 290 -12.87 -5.78 -9.92
C LEU A 290 -13.18 -6.97 -9.00
N LEU A 291 -12.71 -8.16 -9.34
CA LEU A 291 -12.88 -9.35 -8.53
C LEU A 291 -12.16 -9.23 -7.17
N GLU A 292 -10.93 -8.72 -7.16
CA GLU A 292 -10.17 -8.49 -5.93
C GLU A 292 -10.81 -7.41 -5.04
N ILE A 293 -11.43 -6.38 -5.61
CA ILE A 293 -12.18 -5.38 -4.83
C ILE A 293 -13.40 -6.01 -4.16
N ILE A 294 -14.16 -6.85 -4.88
CA ILE A 294 -15.31 -7.56 -4.30
C ILE A 294 -14.83 -8.48 -3.17
N TRP A 295 -13.75 -9.22 -3.41
CA TRP A 295 -13.16 -10.15 -2.44
C TRP A 295 -12.69 -9.44 -1.17
N THR A 296 -11.76 -8.50 -1.29
CA THR A 296 -11.11 -7.86 -0.16
C THR A 296 -12.05 -6.88 0.56
N GLY A 297 -12.97 -6.24 -0.16
CA GLY A 297 -14.03 -5.40 0.40
C GLY A 297 -15.21 -6.17 0.98
N LYS A 298 -15.25 -7.50 0.83
CA LYS A 298 -16.37 -8.36 1.24
C LYS A 298 -17.71 -7.82 0.76
N ILE A 299 -17.75 -7.39 -0.51
CA ILE A 299 -18.87 -6.62 -1.07
C ILE A 299 -20.06 -7.54 -1.35
N GLN A 300 -21.05 -7.51 -0.46
CA GLN A 300 -22.21 -8.40 -0.51
C GLN A 300 -23.16 -8.11 -1.70
N GLY A 301 -23.86 -9.16 -2.12
CA GLY A 301 -24.86 -9.10 -3.19
C GLY A 301 -24.28 -8.92 -4.59
N CYS A 302 -23.06 -9.40 -4.83
CA CYS A 302 -22.42 -9.47 -6.14
C CYS A 302 -22.54 -10.88 -6.76
N SER A 303 -23.42 -11.74 -6.25
CA SER A 303 -23.55 -13.16 -6.60
C SER A 303 -23.66 -13.42 -8.10
N THR A 304 -24.42 -12.59 -8.82
CA THR A 304 -24.58 -12.72 -10.27
C THR A 304 -23.27 -12.47 -11.02
N LEU A 305 -22.49 -11.47 -10.60
CA LEU A 305 -21.19 -11.14 -11.20
C LEU A 305 -20.16 -12.23 -10.92
N LEU A 306 -20.10 -12.69 -9.67
CA LEU A 306 -19.19 -13.75 -9.24
C LEU A 306 -19.51 -15.08 -9.94
N LYS A 307 -20.79 -15.42 -10.06
CA LYS A 307 -21.24 -16.60 -10.81
C LYS A 307 -20.84 -16.50 -12.29
N GLU A 308 -21.01 -15.34 -12.92
CA GLU A 308 -20.56 -15.15 -14.30
C GLU A 308 -19.06 -15.45 -14.44
N ALA A 309 -18.22 -14.89 -13.57
CA ALA A 309 -16.78 -15.13 -13.58
C ALA A 309 -16.41 -16.61 -13.35
N ILE A 310 -17.00 -17.25 -12.34
CA ILE A 310 -16.65 -18.63 -11.93
C ILE A 310 -16.92 -19.66 -13.03
N TYR A 311 -18.01 -19.48 -13.79
CA TYR A 311 -18.44 -20.41 -14.83
C TYR A 311 -17.93 -20.04 -16.24
N ASP A 312 -17.26 -18.90 -16.39
CA ASP A 312 -16.69 -18.50 -17.66
C ASP A 312 -15.41 -19.29 -17.97
N GLN A 313 -15.50 -20.21 -18.94
CA GLN A 313 -14.38 -21.04 -19.36
C GLN A 313 -13.36 -20.28 -20.24
N LEU A 314 -13.67 -19.05 -20.65
CA LEU A 314 -12.82 -18.24 -21.52
C LEU A 314 -11.82 -17.38 -20.74
N ILE A 315 -12.03 -17.19 -19.43
CA ILE A 315 -11.12 -16.41 -18.58
C ILE A 315 -10.10 -17.32 -17.87
N PRO A 316 -8.95 -16.77 -17.43
CA PRO A 316 -7.95 -17.52 -16.68
C PRO A 316 -8.53 -18.20 -15.43
N VAL A 317 -7.97 -19.37 -15.07
CA VAL A 317 -8.40 -20.10 -13.88
C VAL A 317 -8.10 -19.33 -12.59
N GLU A 318 -7.06 -18.49 -12.61
CA GLU A 318 -6.69 -17.57 -11.54
C GLU A 318 -7.84 -16.62 -11.19
N ASP A 319 -8.43 -15.94 -12.19
CA ASP A 319 -9.56 -15.04 -12.00
C ASP A 319 -10.79 -15.76 -11.45
N ARG A 320 -11.06 -16.97 -11.95
CA ARG A 320 -12.15 -17.82 -11.45
C ARG A 320 -11.95 -18.16 -9.97
N LEU A 321 -10.71 -18.40 -9.56
CA LEU A 321 -10.35 -18.65 -8.16
C LEU A 321 -10.48 -17.38 -7.30
N ILE A 322 -10.13 -16.20 -7.81
CA ILE A 322 -10.39 -14.92 -7.13
C ILE A 322 -11.89 -14.74 -6.91
N ALA A 323 -12.71 -15.01 -7.93
CA ALA A 323 -14.16 -14.94 -7.81
C ALA A 323 -14.72 -15.92 -6.76
N LEU A 324 -14.20 -17.15 -6.69
CA LEU A 324 -14.56 -18.12 -5.65
C LEU A 324 -14.21 -17.60 -4.24
N LYS A 325 -13.01 -17.03 -4.06
CA LYS A 325 -12.62 -16.41 -2.78
C LYS A 325 -13.54 -15.25 -2.41
N ALA A 326 -14.01 -14.49 -3.39
CA ALA A 326 -14.98 -13.44 -3.17
C ALA A 326 -16.35 -13.98 -2.71
N VAL A 327 -16.80 -15.11 -3.25
CA VAL A 327 -18.05 -15.78 -2.80
C VAL A 327 -17.95 -16.15 -1.32
N ASP A 328 -16.85 -16.77 -0.91
CA ASP A 328 -16.61 -17.12 0.49
C ASP A 328 -16.56 -15.87 1.39
N ALA A 329 -15.76 -14.87 1.00
CA ALA A 329 -15.58 -13.66 1.79
C ALA A 329 -16.85 -12.82 1.93
N THR A 330 -17.77 -12.89 0.96
CA THR A 330 -19.08 -12.23 1.02
C THR A 330 -20.13 -13.02 1.82
N GLY A 331 -19.85 -14.29 2.14
CA GLY A 331 -20.74 -15.18 2.89
C GLY A 331 -21.94 -15.69 2.06
N ASP A 332 -21.81 -15.76 0.73
CA ASP A 332 -22.88 -16.29 -0.13
C ASP A 332 -22.88 -17.82 -0.15
N ILE A 333 -23.44 -18.40 0.91
CA ILE A 333 -23.54 -19.85 1.12
C ILE A 333 -24.35 -20.52 0.01
N ALA A 334 -25.36 -19.85 -0.55
CA ALA A 334 -26.21 -20.42 -1.59
C ALA A 334 -25.42 -20.64 -2.88
N LEU A 335 -24.67 -19.63 -3.32
CA LEU A 335 -23.79 -19.76 -4.49
C LEU A 335 -22.67 -20.77 -4.22
N LEU A 336 -22.03 -20.74 -3.04
CA LEU A 336 -20.99 -21.69 -2.69
C LEU A 336 -21.47 -23.15 -2.74
N ASN A 337 -22.66 -23.43 -2.18
CA ASN A 337 -23.26 -24.77 -2.22
C ASN A 337 -23.58 -25.22 -3.66
N SER A 338 -24.04 -24.30 -4.53
CA SER A 338 -24.28 -24.65 -5.94
C SER A 338 -22.99 -25.01 -6.69
N ILE A 339 -21.88 -24.32 -6.39
CA ILE A 339 -20.57 -24.62 -6.97
C ILE A 339 -20.06 -25.97 -6.45
N ILE A 340 -20.22 -26.27 -5.15
CA ILE A 340 -19.90 -27.58 -4.56
C ILE A 340 -20.64 -28.70 -5.30
N ASP A 341 -21.95 -28.53 -5.47
CA ASP A 341 -22.80 -29.53 -6.12
C ASP A 341 -22.34 -29.78 -7.57
N ASP A 342 -22.03 -28.70 -8.31
CA ASP A 342 -21.54 -28.79 -9.69
C ASP A 342 -20.14 -29.42 -9.78
N ILE A 343 -19.25 -29.19 -8.82
CA ILE A 343 -17.92 -29.84 -8.80
C ILE A 343 -18.05 -31.35 -8.57
N ILE A 344 -18.97 -31.77 -7.68
CA ILE A 344 -19.20 -33.18 -7.35
C ILE A 344 -19.86 -33.91 -8.54
N HIS A 345 -20.91 -33.31 -9.11
CA HIS A 345 -21.72 -33.97 -10.13
C HIS A 345 -21.22 -33.75 -11.56
N GLN A 346 -20.46 -32.69 -11.81
CA GLN A 346 -19.97 -32.31 -13.15
C GLN A 346 -18.49 -31.91 -13.14
N PRO A 347 -17.57 -32.79 -12.67
CA PRO A 347 -16.15 -32.47 -12.52
C PRO A 347 -15.47 -32.07 -13.84
N SER A 348 -15.98 -32.52 -14.98
CA SER A 348 -15.45 -32.17 -16.32
C SER A 348 -15.58 -30.70 -16.70
N LEU A 349 -16.41 -29.91 -16.00
CA LEU A 349 -16.55 -28.47 -16.21
C LEU A 349 -15.43 -27.65 -15.53
N TRP A 350 -14.65 -28.29 -14.66
CA TRP A 350 -13.72 -27.62 -13.76
C TRP A 350 -12.28 -28.03 -14.05
N PRO A 351 -11.35 -27.08 -14.25
CA PRO A 351 -9.93 -27.39 -14.39
C PRO A 351 -9.37 -28.03 -13.11
N ASP A 352 -8.42 -28.97 -13.24
CA ASP A 352 -7.79 -29.65 -12.09
C ASP A 352 -7.23 -28.68 -11.04
N LYS A 353 -6.60 -27.57 -11.50
CA LYS A 353 -6.09 -26.51 -10.63
C LYS A 353 -7.19 -25.87 -9.78
N PHE A 354 -8.38 -25.71 -10.36
CA PHE A 354 -9.53 -25.16 -9.65
C PHE A 354 -10.03 -26.12 -8.57
N ILE A 355 -10.18 -27.41 -8.92
CA ILE A 355 -10.61 -28.46 -8.00
C ILE A 355 -9.61 -28.61 -6.84
N PHE A 356 -8.31 -28.62 -7.15
CA PHE A 356 -7.26 -28.72 -6.14
C PHE A 356 -7.36 -27.57 -5.13
N TYR A 357 -7.40 -26.32 -5.61
CA TYR A 357 -7.51 -25.15 -4.74
C TYR A 357 -8.81 -25.18 -3.91
N PHE A 358 -9.92 -25.54 -4.56
CA PHE A 358 -11.21 -25.71 -3.88
C PHE A 358 -11.11 -26.71 -2.73
N SER A 359 -10.46 -27.86 -2.97
CA SER A 359 -10.29 -28.92 -1.96
C SER A 359 -9.33 -28.54 -0.82
N GLU A 360 -8.37 -27.65 -1.04
CA GLU A 360 -7.45 -27.21 0.01
C GLU A 360 -8.13 -26.23 0.99
N GLU A 361 -8.86 -25.25 0.44
CA GLU A 361 -9.45 -24.16 1.23
C GLU A 361 -10.80 -24.53 1.86
N PHE A 362 -11.64 -25.30 1.17
CA PHE A 362 -13.05 -25.48 1.55
C PHE A 362 -13.37 -26.87 2.12
N PHE A 363 -12.41 -27.80 2.18
CA PHE A 363 -12.70 -29.21 2.44
C PHE A 363 -12.63 -29.71 3.91
N PRO A 364 -12.18 -28.94 4.92
CA PRO A 364 -12.49 -29.30 6.32
C PRO A 364 -13.92 -28.94 6.79
N PRO A 365 -14.53 -27.78 6.43
CA PRO A 365 -15.89 -27.42 6.86
C PRO A 365 -17.02 -28.23 6.20
N VAL A 366 -16.86 -28.62 4.93
CA VAL A 366 -17.91 -29.25 4.11
C VAL A 366 -18.19 -30.70 4.52
N PHE A 367 -17.17 -31.41 5.04
CA PHE A 367 -17.33 -32.80 5.51
C PHE A 367 -18.24 -32.91 6.74
N PHE A 368 -18.21 -31.93 7.65
CA PHE A 368 -19.07 -31.92 8.83
C PHE A 368 -20.54 -31.63 8.49
N GLN A 369 -20.79 -30.81 7.47
CA GLN A 369 -22.15 -30.49 7.05
C GLN A 369 -22.80 -31.66 6.29
N TYR A 370 -22.03 -32.42 5.49
CA TYR A 370 -22.52 -33.63 4.81
C TYR A 370 -22.69 -34.83 5.75
N MET A 371 -21.86 -34.99 6.79
CA MET A 371 -22.03 -36.06 7.79
C MET A 371 -23.28 -35.89 8.67
N ILE A 372 -23.79 -34.67 8.84
CA ILE A 372 -25.04 -34.41 9.58
C ILE A 372 -26.29 -34.81 8.78
N TYR A 373 -26.20 -34.91 7.45
CA TYR A 373 -27.31 -35.39 6.59
C TYR A 373 -27.22 -36.88 6.24
N LEU A 374 -26.15 -37.57 6.64
CA LEU A 374 -25.91 -38.99 6.38
C LEU A 374 -25.93 -39.87 7.64
N PHE A 375 -26.36 -39.33 8.79
CA PHE A 375 -26.60 -40.08 10.03
C PHE A 375 -27.98 -39.81 10.64
#